data_AF-A0A8B2Z3D1-F1
#
_entry.id   AF-A0A8B2Z3D1-F1
#
_cell.length_a   1.000
_cell.length_b   1.000
_cell.length_c   1.000
_cell.angle_alpha   90.00
_cell.angle_beta   90.00
_cell.angle_gamma   90.00
#
_symmetry.space_group_name_H-M   'P 1'
#
loop_
_entity.id
_entity.type
_entity.pdbx_description
1 polymer ?
#
loop_
_entity_poly.entity_id
_entity_poly.type
_entity_poly.pdbx_seq_one_letter_code
_entity_poly.pdbx_strand_id
1 'polypeptide(L)'
;MEYINYIKLMKRQIKTLDSRERAYQDNVIRPFLQSVFGDLDIEPVDIKINSEIHQYEQYCGTYEKKYKDEKTNNEIIKLLPATPDLCITDEWHWNNLEVPVNYRGVVEIKSPILDYITGFDPSEYKCLTEIKRHLKAKNNAKVILTDGVTWVFYNKESSLEPIIKPICLGELKYRYSVSKNNRRILARTKGRKPIIDDIIFQEDEDEFIRLKEELKNFITPM
;
A
#
# COMPACT_ATOMS: atom_id res chain seq x y z
N MET A 1 -0.11 16.39 -9.33
CA MET A 1 0.84 15.86 -10.34
C MET A 1 0.10 15.52 -11.62
N GLU A 2 0.68 15.80 -12.79
CA GLU A 2 0.14 15.39 -14.10
C GLU A 2 0.34 13.89 -14.37
N TYR A 3 -0.56 13.25 -15.13
CA TYR A 3 -0.49 11.81 -15.38
C TYR A 3 0.83 11.37 -16.02
N ILE A 4 1.30 12.13 -17.01
CA ILE A 4 2.58 11.86 -17.67
C ILE A 4 3.78 11.87 -16.71
N ASN A 5 3.72 12.70 -15.66
CA ASN A 5 4.78 12.76 -14.66
C ASN A 5 4.71 11.57 -13.70
N TYR A 6 3.49 11.12 -13.34
CA TYR A 6 3.29 9.89 -12.59
C TYR A 6 3.85 8.66 -13.32
N ILE A 7 3.53 8.54 -14.62
CA ILE A 7 4.06 7.48 -15.50
C ILE A 7 5.60 7.52 -15.54
N LYS A 8 6.19 8.72 -15.67
CA LYS A 8 7.64 8.89 -15.67
C LYS A 8 8.28 8.42 -14.36
N LEU A 9 7.69 8.71 -13.21
CA LEU A 9 8.17 8.22 -11.91
C LEU A 9 8.12 6.70 -11.82
N MET A 10 6.99 6.09 -12.18
CA MET A 10 6.85 4.62 -12.21
C MET A 10 7.87 3.97 -13.15
N LYS A 11 7.96 4.43 -14.40
CA LYS A 11 8.93 3.89 -15.37
C LYS A 11 10.38 4.10 -14.94
N ARG A 12 10.69 5.23 -14.29
CA ARG A 12 12.02 5.47 -13.73
C ARG A 12 12.33 4.48 -12.61
N GLN A 13 11.39 4.25 -11.69
CA GLN A 13 11.58 3.33 -10.57
C GLN A 13 11.81 1.90 -11.07
N ILE A 14 11.00 1.41 -12.01
CA ILE A 14 11.19 0.08 -12.62
C ILE A 14 12.58 -0.07 -13.24
N LYS A 15 13.06 0.96 -13.95
CA LYS A 15 14.40 0.96 -14.58
C LYS A 15 15.56 0.87 -13.58
N THR A 16 15.35 1.29 -12.33
CA THR A 16 16.39 1.11 -11.29
C THR A 16 16.59 -0.35 -10.89
N LEU A 17 15.63 -1.22 -11.26
CA LEU A 17 15.55 -2.62 -10.83
C LEU A 17 15.39 -2.81 -9.31
N ASP A 18 15.24 -1.73 -8.54
CA ASP A 18 14.88 -1.79 -7.14
C ASP A 18 13.37 -2.01 -7.02
N SER A 19 13.01 -3.27 -6.77
CA SER A 19 11.63 -3.71 -6.72
C SER A 19 11.04 -3.73 -5.31
N ARG A 20 11.76 -3.21 -4.31
CA ARG A 20 11.30 -3.16 -2.91
C ARG A 20 10.13 -2.17 -2.79
N GLU A 21 9.14 -2.51 -1.95
CA GLU A 21 7.95 -1.67 -1.68
C GLU A 21 8.34 -0.25 -1.28
N ARG A 22 9.27 -0.11 -0.32
CA ARG A 22 9.79 1.20 0.11
C ARG A 22 10.32 2.05 -1.06
N ALA A 23 10.91 1.45 -2.08
CA ALA A 23 11.41 2.21 -3.22
C ALA A 23 10.27 2.83 -4.05
N TYR A 24 9.14 2.13 -4.18
CA TYR A 24 7.93 2.70 -4.80
C TYR A 24 7.24 3.71 -3.90
N GLN A 25 7.19 3.43 -2.59
CA GLN A 25 6.68 4.37 -1.58
C GLN A 25 7.38 5.72 -1.70
N ASP A 26 8.71 5.76 -1.58
CA ASP A 26 9.46 7.01 -1.45
C ASP A 26 9.63 7.74 -2.80
N ASN A 27 9.76 7.00 -3.91
CA ASN A 27 10.08 7.60 -5.22
C ASN A 27 8.85 7.86 -6.10
N VAL A 28 7.68 7.28 -5.78
CA VAL A 28 6.48 7.40 -6.61
C VAL A 28 5.25 7.75 -5.78
N ILE A 29 4.84 6.87 -4.86
CA ILE A 29 3.53 6.92 -4.22
C ILE A 29 3.43 8.13 -3.28
N ARG A 30 4.38 8.29 -2.35
CA ARG A 30 4.39 9.42 -1.43
C ARG A 30 4.47 10.76 -2.17
N PRO A 31 5.37 10.99 -3.14
CA PRO A 31 5.37 12.22 -3.95
C PRO A 31 4.06 12.47 -4.69
N PHE A 32 3.43 11.42 -5.22
CA PHE A 32 2.12 11.55 -5.87
C PHE A 32 1.05 12.01 -4.88
N LEU A 33 0.93 11.33 -3.74
CA LEU A 33 -0.04 11.66 -2.69
C LEU A 33 0.16 13.08 -2.13
N GLN A 34 1.41 13.49 -1.87
CA GLN A 34 1.74 14.87 -1.48
C GLN A 34 1.27 15.89 -2.51
N SER A 35 1.32 15.55 -3.80
CA SER A 35 0.83 16.43 -4.86
C SER A 35 -0.70 16.47 -4.97
N VAL A 36 -1.41 15.47 -4.42
CA VAL A 36 -2.88 15.40 -4.41
C VAL A 36 -3.43 16.07 -3.15
N PHE A 37 -2.75 15.87 -2.03
CA PHE A 37 -3.12 16.32 -0.68
C PHE A 37 -2.21 17.46 -0.22
N GLY A 38 -2.20 18.57 -0.95
CA GLY A 38 -1.24 19.66 -0.72
C GLY A 38 -1.21 20.24 0.70
N ASP A 39 -2.30 20.06 1.46
CA ASP A 39 -2.46 20.59 2.82
C ASP A 39 -2.37 19.52 3.92
N LEU A 40 -2.05 18.26 3.58
CA LEU A 40 -1.97 17.16 4.54
C LEU A 40 -0.55 16.59 4.63
N ASP A 41 -0.22 16.10 5.82
CA ASP A 41 1.01 15.36 6.06
C ASP A 41 0.86 13.92 5.59
N ILE A 42 1.88 13.46 4.84
CA ILE A 42 1.99 12.08 4.33
C ILE A 42 3.28 11.47 4.88
N GLU A 43 3.15 10.75 5.98
CA GLU A 43 4.29 10.32 6.79
C GLU A 43 4.58 8.83 6.67
N PRO A 44 5.85 8.43 6.46
CA PRO A 44 6.25 7.05 6.49
C PRO A 44 6.24 6.53 7.93
N VAL A 45 5.47 5.46 8.16
CA VAL A 45 5.27 4.86 9.49
C VAL A 45 5.58 3.37 9.51
N ASP A 46 6.21 2.86 8.44
CA ASP A 46 6.59 1.46 8.25
C ASP A 46 7.69 1.01 9.22
N ILE A 47 8.50 1.95 9.74
CA ILE A 47 9.50 1.67 10.78
C ILE A 47 8.94 1.92 12.18
N LYS A 48 8.98 0.88 13.00
CA LYS A 48 8.70 1.00 14.43
C LYS A 48 9.94 1.43 15.21
N ILE A 49 9.78 2.50 15.97
CA ILE A 49 10.77 2.98 16.92
C ILE A 49 10.17 2.78 18.31
N ASN A 50 10.94 2.18 19.22
CA ASN A 50 10.52 2.06 20.61
C ASN A 50 10.51 3.46 21.24
N SER A 51 9.34 3.92 21.69
CA SER A 51 9.16 5.26 22.20
C SER A 51 8.06 5.27 23.26
N GLU A 52 8.26 6.05 24.32
CA GLU A 52 7.27 6.25 25.37
C GLU A 52 6.26 7.35 25.04
N ILE A 53 6.51 8.13 23.98
CA ILE A 53 5.69 9.28 23.57
C ILE A 53 4.84 9.01 22.33
N HIS A 54 5.08 7.90 21.63
CA HIS A 54 4.36 7.53 20.41
C HIS A 54 3.56 6.25 20.58
N GLN A 55 2.28 6.30 20.23
CA GLN A 55 1.36 5.17 20.26
C GLN A 55 0.84 4.84 18.86
N TYR A 56 1.36 3.76 18.29
CA TYR A 56 1.00 3.29 16.94
C TYR A 56 -0.49 2.89 16.84
N GLU A 57 -1.06 2.31 17.90
CA GLU A 57 -2.42 1.79 17.95
C GLU A 57 -3.51 2.86 17.72
N GLN A 58 -3.13 4.14 17.76
CA GLN A 58 -4.04 5.22 17.40
C GLN A 58 -4.44 5.15 15.92
N TYR A 59 -3.53 4.81 15.02
CA TYR A 59 -3.78 4.83 13.57
C TYR A 59 -3.55 3.49 12.88
N CYS A 60 -3.01 2.50 13.58
CA CYS A 60 -2.89 1.15 13.07
C CYS A 60 -3.60 0.15 13.98
N GLY A 61 -4.05 -0.99 13.43
CA GLY A 61 -4.54 -2.08 14.27
C GLY A 61 -3.41 -2.91 14.84
N THR A 62 -3.76 -4.11 15.34
CA THR A 62 -2.81 -5.03 15.97
C THR A 62 -2.93 -6.45 15.41
N TYR A 63 -1.89 -7.24 15.62
CA TYR A 63 -1.88 -8.67 15.38
C TYR A 63 -1.22 -9.43 16.53
N GLU A 64 -1.68 -10.65 16.75
CA GLU A 64 -1.09 -11.55 17.74
C GLU A 64 0.17 -12.20 17.18
N LYS A 65 1.25 -12.16 17.95
CA LYS A 65 2.46 -12.92 17.68
C LYS A 65 2.76 -13.81 18.87
N LYS A 66 2.93 -15.10 18.57
CA LYS A 66 3.30 -16.13 19.54
C LYS A 66 4.81 -16.13 19.73
N TYR A 67 5.22 -16.16 20.97
CA TYR A 67 6.61 -16.26 21.43
C TYR A 67 6.73 -17.48 22.33
N LYS A 68 7.93 -18.06 22.38
CA LYS A 68 8.27 -19.01 23.43
C LYS A 68 9.00 -18.28 24.53
N ASP A 69 8.55 -18.45 25.76
CA ASP A 69 9.28 -18.03 26.94
C ASP A 69 10.53 -18.90 27.09
N GLU A 70 11.71 -18.30 27.07
CA GLU A 70 12.98 -19.03 27.12
C GLU A 70 13.23 -19.72 28.47
N LYS A 71 12.56 -19.30 29.55
CA LYS A 71 12.75 -19.83 30.91
C LYS A 71 11.77 -20.95 31.24
N THR A 72 10.53 -20.83 30.78
CA THR A 72 9.42 -21.73 31.13
C THR A 72 8.99 -22.61 29.96
N ASN A 73 9.47 -22.35 28.74
CA ASN A 73 9.07 -22.99 27.49
C ASN A 73 7.56 -22.87 27.18
N ASN A 74 6.87 -21.97 27.88
CA ASN A 74 5.45 -21.69 27.66
C ASN A 74 5.25 -20.75 26.47
N GLU A 75 4.08 -20.85 25.85
CA GLU A 75 3.67 -19.92 24.79
C GLU A 75 3.19 -18.60 25.40
N ILE A 76 3.77 -17.49 24.94
CA ILE A 76 3.33 -16.13 25.27
C ILE A 76 2.75 -15.51 24.00
N ILE A 77 1.55 -14.96 24.10
CA ILE A 77 0.93 -14.18 23.03
C ILE A 77 1.17 -12.70 23.33
N LYS A 78 1.78 -11.98 22.38
CA LYS A 78 1.86 -10.51 22.42
C LYS A 78 1.06 -9.92 21.27
N LEU A 79 0.33 -8.84 21.56
CA LEU A 79 -0.27 -7.99 20.54
C LEU A 79 0.78 -6.99 20.07
N LEU A 80 0.98 -6.93 18.76
CA LEU A 80 1.90 -5.99 18.13
C LEU A 80 1.13 -5.08 17.18
N PRO A 81 1.49 -3.80 17.08
CA PRO A 81 0.97 -2.90 16.06
C PRO A 81 1.16 -3.49 14.66
N ALA A 82 0.20 -3.35 13.75
CA ALA A 82 0.35 -3.66 12.33
C ALA A 82 0.56 -2.34 11.59
N THR A 83 1.80 -1.86 11.49
CA THR A 83 2.09 -0.55 10.89
C THR A 83 1.81 -0.57 9.39
N PRO A 84 1.07 0.42 8.84
CA PRO A 84 0.95 0.63 7.41
C PRO A 84 2.24 1.24 6.86
N ASP A 85 2.29 1.44 5.54
CA ASP A 85 3.45 2.07 4.89
C ASP A 85 3.45 3.59 5.08
N LEU A 86 2.30 4.23 4.84
CA LEU A 86 2.12 5.67 5.03
C LEU A 86 0.91 5.98 5.92
N CYS A 87 0.99 7.08 6.67
CA CYS A 87 -0.12 7.70 7.38
C CYS A 87 -0.46 9.06 6.77
N ILE A 88 -1.75 9.38 6.68
CA ILE A 88 -2.27 10.65 6.16
C ILE A 88 -2.93 11.39 7.32
N THR A 89 -2.48 12.61 7.61
CA THR A 89 -2.94 13.41 8.76
C THR A 89 -3.07 14.89 8.42
N ASP A 90 -3.82 15.65 9.22
CA ASP A 90 -3.85 17.12 9.09
C ASP A 90 -2.53 17.74 9.54
N GLU A 91 -2.07 17.37 10.73
CA GLU A 91 -0.82 17.83 11.33
C GLU A 91 -0.21 16.64 12.08
N TRP A 92 0.84 16.06 11.52
CA TRP A 92 1.53 14.94 12.12
C TRP A 92 2.28 15.38 13.37
N HIS A 93 2.13 14.61 14.44
CA HIS A 93 2.92 14.81 15.65
C HIS A 93 3.45 13.46 16.17
N TRP A 94 4.77 13.38 16.37
CA TRP A 94 5.37 12.16 16.89
C TRP A 94 4.93 11.87 18.35
N ASN A 95 4.84 12.90 19.19
CA ASN A 95 4.25 12.77 20.53
C ASN A 95 2.72 12.78 20.43
N ASN A 96 2.14 11.72 19.84
CA ASN A 96 0.70 11.61 19.62
C ASN A 96 -0.07 11.18 20.88
N LEU A 97 0.62 10.91 21.99
CA LEU A 97 0.01 10.65 23.29
C LEU A 97 -0.49 11.93 23.96
N GLU A 98 0.31 13.00 23.88
CA GLU A 98 -0.03 14.29 24.48
C GLU A 98 -0.66 15.26 23.48
N VAL A 99 -0.30 15.15 22.20
CA VAL A 99 -0.81 16.00 21.12
C VAL A 99 -1.77 15.19 20.25
N PRO A 100 -3.09 15.45 20.29
CA PRO A 100 -4.04 14.77 19.44
C PRO A 100 -3.71 14.97 17.95
N VAL A 101 -3.63 13.88 17.21
CA VAL A 101 -3.42 13.89 15.75
C VAL A 101 -4.73 13.52 15.06
N ASN A 102 -5.12 14.28 14.04
CA ASN A 102 -6.28 13.96 13.22
C ASN A 102 -5.88 13.02 12.07
N TYR A 103 -6.18 11.73 12.22
CA TYR A 103 -5.84 10.71 11.23
C TYR A 103 -6.90 10.63 10.13
N ARG A 104 -6.51 10.87 8.88
CA ARG A 104 -7.40 10.84 7.71
C ARG A 104 -7.45 9.49 7.02
N GLY A 105 -6.37 8.73 7.10
CA GLY A 105 -6.26 7.44 6.45
C GLY A 105 -4.86 6.86 6.57
N VAL A 106 -4.71 5.64 6.10
CA VAL A 106 -3.39 5.00 5.94
C VAL A 106 -3.28 4.38 4.55
N VAL A 107 -2.05 4.18 4.09
CA VAL A 107 -1.76 3.56 2.80
C VAL A 107 -0.93 2.30 3.02
N GLU A 108 -1.38 1.20 2.45
CA GLU A 108 -0.63 -0.04 2.31
C GLU A 108 -0.14 -0.13 0.85
N ILE A 109 1.16 -0.28 0.67
CA ILE A 109 1.85 -0.22 -0.61
C ILE A 109 2.48 -1.57 -0.90
N LYS A 110 2.14 -2.13 -2.05
CA LYS A 110 2.76 -3.34 -2.57
C LYS A 110 3.67 -3.03 -3.75
N SER A 111 4.59 -3.96 -4.02
CA SER A 111 5.47 -3.85 -5.17
C SER A 111 4.73 -4.29 -6.42
N PRO A 112 4.64 -3.48 -7.49
CA PRO A 112 4.02 -3.89 -8.75
C PRO A 112 4.82 -4.98 -9.46
N ILE A 113 5.99 -5.37 -8.93
CA ILE A 113 6.87 -6.40 -9.49
C ILE A 113 6.92 -7.65 -8.59
N LEU A 114 7.01 -7.48 -7.26
CA LEU A 114 7.22 -8.60 -6.33
C LEU A 114 5.94 -9.13 -5.70
N ASP A 115 4.96 -8.27 -5.43
CA ASP A 115 3.72 -8.62 -4.73
C ASP A 115 2.51 -7.80 -5.22
N TYR A 116 2.40 -7.68 -6.54
CA TYR A 116 1.42 -6.85 -7.22
C TYR A 116 -0.02 -7.32 -6.95
N ILE A 117 -0.93 -6.34 -6.93
CA ILE A 117 -2.37 -6.56 -6.84
C ILE A 117 -3.04 -6.37 -8.21
N THR A 118 -2.38 -5.67 -9.12
CA THR A 118 -2.88 -5.39 -10.47
C THR A 118 -3.19 -6.67 -11.24
N GLY A 119 -4.39 -6.73 -11.82
CA GLY A 119 -4.87 -7.86 -12.61
C GLY A 119 -5.47 -9.00 -11.80
N PHE A 120 -5.67 -8.83 -10.49
CA PHE A 120 -6.40 -9.77 -9.64
C PHE A 120 -7.73 -9.19 -9.17
N ASP A 121 -8.68 -10.08 -8.89
CA ASP A 121 -9.90 -9.70 -8.20
C ASP A 121 -9.58 -9.31 -6.74
N PRO A 122 -10.28 -8.32 -6.14
CA PRO A 122 -10.05 -7.93 -4.75
C PRO A 122 -10.10 -9.06 -3.73
N SER A 123 -10.92 -10.09 -3.96
CA SER A 123 -11.01 -11.26 -3.09
C SER A 123 -9.75 -12.14 -3.11
N GLU A 124 -8.89 -11.99 -4.11
CA GLU A 124 -7.68 -12.79 -4.31
C GLU A 124 -6.41 -12.12 -3.77
N TYR A 125 -6.51 -10.88 -3.25
CA TYR A 125 -5.35 -10.16 -2.74
C TYR A 125 -4.76 -10.85 -1.51
N LYS A 126 -3.46 -11.10 -1.54
CA LYS A 126 -2.74 -11.80 -0.45
C LYS A 126 -2.63 -10.95 0.82
N CYS A 127 -2.68 -9.63 0.66
CA CYS A 127 -2.55 -8.66 1.73
C CYS A 127 -3.87 -8.35 2.46
N LEU A 128 -4.99 -9.01 2.15
CA LEU A 128 -6.28 -8.75 2.82
C LEU A 128 -6.21 -8.89 4.35
N THR A 129 -5.33 -9.75 4.87
CA THR A 129 -5.11 -9.86 6.32
C THR A 129 -4.48 -8.59 6.90
N GLU A 130 -3.59 -7.92 6.18
CA GLU A 130 -2.98 -6.64 6.57
C GLU A 130 -4.03 -5.52 6.53
N ILE A 131 -4.80 -5.44 5.45
CA ILE A 131 -5.92 -4.48 5.34
C ILE A 131 -6.91 -4.65 6.51
N LYS A 132 -7.28 -5.89 6.84
CA LYS A 132 -8.14 -6.18 7.99
C LYS A 132 -7.56 -5.71 9.31
N ARG A 133 -6.24 -5.75 9.48
CA ARG A 133 -5.57 -5.25 10.69
C ARG A 133 -5.62 -3.74 10.71
N HIS A 134 -5.27 -3.06 9.62
CA HIS A 134 -5.31 -1.60 9.55
C HIS A 134 -6.70 -1.03 9.83
N LEU A 135 -7.74 -1.68 9.32
CA LEU A 135 -9.13 -1.32 9.60
C LEU A 135 -9.54 -1.49 11.08
N LYS A 136 -8.76 -2.18 11.92
CA LYS A 136 -9.01 -2.28 13.37
C LYS A 136 -8.37 -1.15 14.18
N ALA A 137 -7.69 -0.20 13.55
CA ALA A 137 -7.10 0.95 14.23
C ALA A 137 -8.13 1.70 15.08
N LYS A 138 -7.71 2.34 16.17
CA LYS A 138 -8.65 3.05 17.07
C LYS A 138 -9.25 4.29 16.40
N ASN A 139 -8.41 5.17 15.89
CA ASN A 139 -8.77 6.50 15.39
C ASN A 139 -8.68 6.62 13.87
N ASN A 140 -8.31 5.55 13.17
CA ASN A 140 -8.37 5.48 11.70
C ASN A 140 -9.40 4.44 11.26
N ALA A 141 -10.16 4.76 10.22
CA ALA A 141 -11.18 3.87 9.64
C ALA A 141 -10.97 3.61 8.15
N LYS A 142 -9.95 4.21 7.53
CA LYS A 142 -9.77 4.29 6.08
C LYS A 142 -8.40 3.73 5.69
N VAL A 143 -8.39 2.85 4.69
CA VAL A 143 -7.18 2.22 4.16
C VAL A 143 -7.20 2.32 2.64
N ILE A 144 -6.12 2.83 2.08
CA ILE A 144 -5.83 2.80 0.64
C ILE A 144 -4.83 1.68 0.41
N LEU A 145 -5.14 0.74 -0.47
CA LEU A 145 -4.20 -0.30 -0.92
C LEU A 145 -3.78 0.02 -2.35
N THR A 146 -2.48 -0.01 -2.63
CA THR A 146 -1.98 0.22 -3.99
C THR A 146 -0.67 -0.49 -4.28
N ASP A 147 -0.42 -0.83 -5.54
CA ASP A 147 0.92 -1.16 -6.07
C ASP A 147 1.47 -0.06 -7.00
N GLY A 148 0.83 1.11 -7.01
CA GLY A 148 1.11 2.21 -7.93
C GLY A 148 0.48 2.07 -9.32
N VAL A 149 -0.17 0.96 -9.63
CA VAL A 149 -0.92 0.79 -10.88
C VAL A 149 -2.41 0.63 -10.57
N THR A 150 -2.74 -0.23 -9.60
CA THR A 150 -4.10 -0.39 -9.10
C THR A 150 -4.24 0.28 -7.73
N TRP A 151 -5.37 0.92 -7.50
CA TRP A 151 -5.72 1.64 -6.27
C TRP A 151 -7.07 1.17 -5.76
N VAL A 152 -7.13 0.83 -4.48
CA VAL A 152 -8.28 0.20 -3.85
C VAL A 152 -8.55 0.87 -2.51
N PHE A 153 -9.82 1.10 -2.21
CA PHE A 153 -10.25 1.89 -1.06
C PHE A 153 -11.12 1.03 -0.15
N TYR A 154 -10.77 0.98 1.13
CA TYR A 154 -11.50 0.21 2.14
C TYR A 154 -11.82 1.08 3.34
N ASN A 155 -13.02 0.89 3.91
CA ASN A 155 -13.37 1.47 5.19
C ASN A 155 -13.77 0.39 6.20
N LYS A 156 -13.93 0.77 7.47
CA LYS A 156 -14.33 -0.16 8.55
C LYS A 156 -15.67 -0.84 8.32
N GLU A 157 -16.56 -0.20 7.57
CA GLU A 157 -17.94 -0.63 7.36
C GLU A 157 -18.06 -1.65 6.22
N SER A 158 -17.13 -1.64 5.27
CA SER A 158 -17.24 -2.39 4.02
C SER A 158 -16.85 -3.87 4.12
N SER A 159 -16.56 -4.41 5.31
CA SER A 159 -16.28 -5.85 5.50
C SER A 159 -15.21 -6.44 4.56
N LEU A 160 -14.18 -5.66 4.19
CA LEU A 160 -13.13 -5.99 3.20
C LEU A 160 -13.58 -6.03 1.73
N GLU A 161 -14.78 -5.54 1.43
CA GLU A 161 -15.16 -5.18 0.07
C GLU A 161 -14.64 -3.77 -0.24
N PRO A 162 -14.07 -3.53 -1.44
CA PRO A 162 -13.74 -2.18 -1.86
C PRO A 162 -14.98 -1.29 -1.88
N ILE A 163 -14.88 -0.07 -1.32
CA ILE A 163 -16.02 0.86 -1.27
C ILE A 163 -16.40 1.41 -2.66
N ILE A 164 -15.46 1.34 -3.60
CA ILE A 164 -15.66 1.65 -5.01
C ILE A 164 -14.93 0.61 -5.85
N LYS A 165 -15.30 0.49 -7.14
CA LYS A 165 -14.56 -0.35 -8.07
C LYS A 165 -13.08 0.08 -8.10
N PRO A 166 -12.12 -0.87 -7.95
CA PRO A 166 -10.69 -0.58 -8.07
C PRO A 166 -10.37 0.28 -9.28
N ILE A 167 -9.52 1.28 -9.08
CA ILE A 167 -9.03 2.16 -10.15
C ILE A 167 -7.73 1.58 -10.64
N CYS A 168 -7.68 1.21 -11.92
CA CYS A 168 -6.52 0.60 -12.54
C CYS A 168 -5.99 1.53 -13.62
N LEU A 169 -4.73 1.93 -13.52
CA LEU A 169 -4.09 2.87 -14.44
C LEU A 169 -3.37 2.19 -15.61
N GLY A 170 -3.34 0.85 -15.64
CA GLY A 170 -2.57 0.11 -16.63
C GLY A 170 -2.47 -1.39 -16.35
N GLU A 171 -1.66 -2.08 -17.15
CA GLU A 171 -1.48 -3.52 -17.08
C GLU A 171 -0.01 -3.90 -16.91
N LEU A 172 0.23 -5.04 -16.25
CA LEU A 172 1.59 -5.56 -16.07
C LEU A 172 2.07 -6.23 -17.36
N LYS A 173 3.24 -5.81 -17.86
CA LYS A 173 3.88 -6.42 -19.03
C LYS A 173 4.74 -7.59 -18.59
N TYR A 174 4.24 -8.80 -18.80
CA TYR A 174 4.98 -10.00 -18.45
C TYR A 174 6.06 -10.37 -19.47
N ARG A 175 7.18 -10.90 -18.96
CA ARG A 175 8.22 -11.50 -19.77
C ARG A 175 7.79 -12.88 -20.27
N TYR A 176 8.01 -13.14 -21.55
CA TYR A 176 7.83 -14.46 -22.15
C TYR A 176 9.17 -15.04 -22.59
N SER A 177 9.29 -16.36 -22.53
CA SER A 177 10.40 -17.12 -23.09
C SER A 177 9.88 -18.18 -24.06
N VAL A 178 10.80 -18.74 -24.85
CA VAL A 178 10.49 -19.83 -25.78
C VAL A 178 10.85 -21.16 -25.10
N SER A 179 9.87 -22.06 -25.02
CA SER A 179 10.07 -23.42 -24.49
C SER A 179 10.84 -24.30 -25.48
N LYS A 180 11.31 -25.47 -25.03
CA LYS A 180 11.97 -26.47 -25.89
C LYS A 180 11.13 -26.92 -27.09
N ASN A 181 9.79 -26.82 -27.00
CA ASN A 181 8.86 -27.18 -28.06
C ASN A 181 8.42 -25.97 -28.90
N ASN A 182 9.23 -24.89 -28.91
CA ASN A 182 8.98 -23.65 -29.63
C ASN A 182 7.67 -22.93 -29.26
N ARG A 183 7.10 -23.22 -28.07
CA ARG A 183 5.91 -22.51 -27.55
C ARG A 183 6.33 -21.32 -26.69
N ARG A 184 5.63 -20.20 -26.85
CA ARG A 184 5.76 -19.02 -26.00
C ARG A 184 5.18 -19.32 -24.61
N ILE A 185 6.00 -19.21 -23.57
CA ILE A 185 5.61 -19.47 -22.18
C ILE A 185 5.98 -18.27 -21.30
N LEU A 186 5.28 -18.12 -20.18
CA LEU A 186 5.56 -17.07 -19.21
C LEU A 186 6.90 -17.35 -18.52
N ALA A 187 7.82 -16.40 -18.57
CA ALA A 187 9.08 -16.50 -17.84
C ALA A 187 8.79 -16.33 -16.33
N ARG A 188 9.47 -17.13 -15.51
CA ARG A 188 9.26 -17.16 -14.06
C ARG A 188 10.58 -17.09 -13.32
N THR A 189 10.56 -16.50 -12.13
CA THR A 189 11.69 -16.53 -11.18
C THR A 189 11.90 -17.97 -10.65
N LYS A 190 12.99 -18.20 -9.92
CA LYS A 190 13.23 -19.49 -9.24
C LYS A 190 12.08 -19.88 -8.30
N GLY A 191 11.41 -18.89 -7.70
CA GLY A 191 10.21 -19.07 -6.89
C GLY A 191 8.91 -19.24 -7.68
N ARG A 192 8.99 -19.48 -9.00
CA ARG A 192 7.84 -19.66 -9.92
C ARG A 192 6.92 -18.44 -10.05
N LYS A 193 7.28 -17.26 -9.53
CA LYS A 193 6.52 -16.03 -9.78
C LYS A 193 6.77 -15.55 -11.22
N PRO A 194 5.74 -15.08 -11.96
CA PRO A 194 5.93 -14.42 -13.24
C PRO A 194 6.97 -13.30 -13.16
N ILE A 195 7.74 -13.11 -14.22
CA ILE A 195 8.64 -11.97 -14.35
C ILE A 195 7.88 -10.85 -15.06
N ILE A 196 7.90 -9.65 -14.48
CA ILE A 196 7.31 -8.44 -15.03
C ILE A 196 8.44 -7.55 -15.56
N ASP A 197 8.33 -7.14 -16.82
CA ASP A 197 9.32 -6.33 -17.52
C ASP A 197 9.02 -4.83 -17.44
N ASP A 198 7.74 -4.47 -17.45
CA ASP A 198 7.28 -3.08 -17.54
C ASP A 198 5.79 -2.99 -17.13
N ILE A 199 5.25 -1.78 -17.18
CA ILE A 199 3.84 -1.48 -16.99
C ILE A 199 3.34 -0.72 -18.23
N ILE A 200 2.24 -1.19 -18.80
CA ILE A 200 1.55 -0.56 -19.92
C ILE A 200 0.45 0.31 -19.33
N PHE A 201 0.70 1.60 -19.20
CA PHE A 201 -0.29 2.56 -18.74
C PHE A 201 -1.35 2.82 -19.81
N GLN A 202 -2.56 3.17 -19.37
CA GLN A 202 -3.63 3.62 -20.25
C GLN A 202 -3.20 4.87 -21.05
N GLU A 203 -3.75 5.03 -22.24
CA GLU A 203 -3.40 6.16 -23.12
C GLU A 203 -4.09 7.46 -22.67
N ASP A 204 -5.35 7.36 -22.26
CA ASP A 204 -6.10 8.47 -21.66
C ASP A 204 -5.77 8.63 -20.16
N GLU A 205 -6.05 9.82 -19.64
CA GLU A 205 -5.82 10.15 -18.23
C GLU A 205 -7.09 10.13 -17.38
N ASP A 206 -8.20 9.60 -17.91
CA ASP A 206 -9.51 9.70 -17.26
C ASP A 206 -9.53 8.96 -15.92
N GLU A 207 -9.02 7.72 -15.89
CA GLU A 207 -8.88 6.96 -14.64
C GLU A 207 -7.88 7.61 -13.67
N PHE A 208 -6.89 8.36 -14.17
CA PHE A 208 -5.96 9.10 -13.31
C PHE A 208 -6.59 10.37 -12.73
N ILE A 209 -7.45 11.07 -13.48
CA ILE A 209 -8.25 12.18 -12.97
C ILE A 209 -9.21 11.66 -11.91
N ARG A 210 -9.95 10.59 -12.22
CA ARG A 210 -10.84 9.90 -11.28
C ARG A 210 -10.11 9.48 -10.01
N LEU A 211 -8.90 8.91 -10.13
CA LEU A 211 -8.08 8.57 -8.97
C LEU A 211 -7.83 9.77 -8.05
N LYS A 212 -7.45 10.93 -8.60
CA LYS A 212 -7.19 12.13 -7.80
C LYS A 212 -8.45 12.62 -7.09
N GLU A 213 -9.60 12.54 -7.75
CA GLU A 213 -10.90 12.92 -7.17
C GLU A 213 -11.31 11.97 -6.05
N GLU A 214 -11.24 10.66 -6.29
CA GLU A 214 -11.59 9.65 -5.30
C GLU A 214 -10.64 9.67 -4.10
N LEU A 215 -9.34 9.91 -4.31
CA LEU A 215 -8.38 10.12 -3.23
C LEU A 215 -8.83 11.26 -2.31
N LYS A 216 -9.20 12.42 -2.87
CA LYS A 216 -9.65 13.59 -2.10
C LYS A 216 -10.97 13.33 -1.39
N ASN A 217 -11.95 12.76 -2.09
CA ASN A 217 -13.26 12.44 -1.52
C ASN A 217 -13.11 11.44 -0.37
N PHE A 218 -12.29 10.41 -0.56
CA PHE A 218 -12.12 9.34 0.40
C PHE A 218 -11.51 9.81 1.72
N ILE A 219 -10.51 10.70 1.70
CA ILE A 219 -9.80 11.16 2.90
C ILE A 219 -10.43 12.41 3.58
N THR A 220 -11.47 12.99 2.98
CA THR A 220 -12.26 14.08 3.57
C THR A 220 -12.84 13.63 4.92
N PRO A 221 -12.87 14.47 5.97
CA PRO A 221 -13.37 14.05 7.28
C PRO A 221 -14.88 13.81 7.18
N MET A 222 -15.40 12.82 7.91
CA MET A 222 -16.84 12.59 8.04
C MET A 222 -17.45 13.59 9.02
#